data_AF-A0A6I7NRZ9-F1
#
_entry.id   AF-A0A6I7NRZ9-F1
#
_cell.length_a   1.000
_cell.length_b   1.000
_cell.length_c   1.000
_cell.angle_alpha   90.00
_cell.angle_beta   90.00
_cell.angle_gamma   90.00
#
_symmetry.space_group_name_H-M   'P 1'
#
loop_
_entity.id
_entity.type
_entity.pdbx_description
1 polymer ?
#
loop_
_entity_poly.entity_id
_entity_poly.type
_entity_poly.pdbx_seq_one_letter_code
_entity_poly.pdbx_strand_id
1 'polypeptide(L)'
;MSVHHHISSAKFLWGVATSLFILTFITVFVTWIHIPEPWNVVVAIGIAVIKALIVVAFFMNLWWDSKFNVLLFVMSIAFFLLLIGITLLDTLYRVDPVPSF
;
A
#
# COMPACT_ATOMS: atom_id res chain seq x y z
N MET A 1 21.28 0.32 28.27
CA MET A 1 20.52 1.18 27.34
C MET A 1 19.07 1.14 27.77
N SER A 2 18.55 2.23 28.31
CA SER A 2 17.12 2.32 28.65
C SER A 2 16.34 2.34 27.33
N VAL A 3 15.70 1.22 27.01
CA VAL A 3 14.77 1.11 25.89
C VAL A 3 13.54 1.94 26.26
N HIS A 4 13.54 3.23 25.90
CA HIS A 4 12.32 4.03 25.93
C HIS A 4 11.40 3.51 24.84
N HIS A 5 10.51 2.59 25.22
CA HIS A 5 9.45 2.10 24.35
C HIS A 5 8.48 3.27 24.13
N HIS A 6 8.52 3.89 22.95
CA HIS A 6 7.55 4.93 22.59
C HIS A 6 6.22 4.26 22.31
N ILE A 7 5.45 4.01 23.37
CA ILE A 7 4.09 3.46 23.25
C ILE A 7 3.19 4.60 22.78
N SER A 8 2.64 4.49 21.57
CA SER A 8 1.70 5.48 21.04
C SER A 8 0.47 5.53 21.95
N SER A 9 0.04 6.74 22.32
CA SER A 9 -1.13 6.91 23.19
C SER A 9 -2.37 6.26 22.58
N ALA A 10 -3.18 5.58 23.39
CA ALA A 10 -4.40 4.93 22.92
C ALA A 10 -5.34 5.89 22.17
N LYS A 11 -5.39 7.17 22.58
CA LYS A 11 -6.17 8.21 21.88
C LYS A 11 -5.69 8.44 20.46
N PHE A 12 -4.38 8.39 20.23
CA PHE A 12 -3.79 8.57 18.90
C PHE A 12 -4.14 7.40 17.99
N LEU A 13 -4.03 6.16 18.49
CA LEU A 13 -4.38 4.95 17.74
C LEU A 13 -5.87 4.92 17.35
N TRP A 14 -6.76 5.35 18.23
CA TRP A 14 -8.19 5.52 17.90
C TRP A 14 -8.43 6.57 16.81
N GLY A 15 -7.65 7.66 16.79
CA GLY A 15 -7.68 8.64 15.72
C GLY A 15 -7.26 8.05 14.36
N VAL A 16 -6.17 7.28 14.35
CA VAL A 16 -5.70 6.57 13.14
C VAL A 16 -6.74 5.55 12.67
N ALA A 17 -7.31 4.76 13.58
CA ALA A 17 -8.35 3.79 13.25
C ALA A 17 -9.57 4.45 12.61
N THR A 18 -10.04 5.56 13.19
CA THR A 18 -11.18 6.33 12.65
C THR A 18 -10.88 6.86 11.25
N SER A 19 -9.67 7.38 11.02
CA SER A 19 -9.22 7.81 9.69
C SER A 19 -9.27 6.66 8.68
N LEU A 20 -8.76 5.48 9.04
CA LEU A 20 -8.79 4.29 8.17
C LEU A 20 -10.21 3.80 7.87
N PHE A 21 -11.13 3.90 8.85
CA PHE A 21 -12.55 3.61 8.62
C PHE A 21 -13.17 4.59 7.64
N ILE A 22 -12.92 5.89 7.79
CA ILE A 22 -13.39 6.93 6.84
C ILE A 22 -12.90 6.61 5.43
N LEU A 23 -11.61 6.35 5.24
CA LEU A 23 -11.09 5.99 3.92
C LEU A 23 -11.72 4.70 3.38
N THR A 24 -12.08 3.75 4.25
CA THR A 24 -12.77 2.53 3.84
C THR A 24 -14.18 2.81 3.34
N PHE A 25 -14.96 3.64 4.05
CA PHE A 25 -16.26 4.08 3.56
C PHE A 25 -16.15 4.86 2.24
N ILE A 26 -15.14 5.71 2.08
CA ILE A 26 -14.85 6.38 0.80
C ILE A 26 -14.56 5.34 -0.29
N THR A 27 -13.80 4.28 0.02
CA THR A 27 -13.49 3.24 -0.97
C THR A 27 -14.77 2.55 -1.46
N VAL A 28 -15.71 2.26 -0.55
CA VAL A 28 -17.02 1.67 -0.89
C VAL A 28 -17.88 2.67 -1.65
N PHE A 29 -17.92 3.94 -1.24
CA PHE A 29 -18.70 4.96 -1.91
C PHE A 29 -18.26 5.18 -3.36
N VAL A 30 -16.95 5.16 -3.61
CA VAL A 30 -16.38 5.29 -4.97
C VAL A 30 -16.88 4.19 -5.90
N THR A 31 -17.19 2.98 -5.40
CA THR A 31 -17.72 1.91 -6.27
C THR A 31 -19.16 2.17 -6.74
N TRP A 32 -19.90 3.08 -6.10
CA TRP A 32 -21.24 3.47 -6.52
C TRP A 32 -21.23 4.58 -7.57
N ILE A 33 -20.10 5.24 -7.79
CA ILE A 33 -19.94 6.27 -8.82
C ILE A 33 -19.39 5.62 -10.08
N HIS A 34 -20.03 5.90 -11.22
CA HIS A 34 -19.51 5.45 -12.51
C HIS A 34 -18.33 6.34 -12.95
N ILE A 35 -17.11 5.86 -12.70
CA ILE A 35 -15.88 6.46 -13.21
C ILE A 35 -15.48 5.69 -14.47
N PRO A 36 -15.29 6.37 -15.63
CA PRO A 36 -14.89 5.69 -16.85
C PRO A 36 -13.50 5.06 -16.69
N GLU A 37 -13.31 3.92 -17.35
CA GLU A 37 -11.98 3.29 -17.44
C GLU A 37 -11.01 4.17 -18.25
N PRO A 38 -9.72 4.25 -17.88
CA PRO A 38 -9.04 3.51 -16.81
C PRO A 38 -9.06 4.20 -15.43
N TRP A 39 -9.71 5.37 -15.31
CA TRP A 39 -9.65 6.20 -14.11
C TRP A 39 -10.25 5.58 -12.86
N ASN A 40 -11.19 4.65 -13.01
CA ASN A 40 -11.72 3.88 -11.89
C ASN A 40 -10.61 3.17 -11.10
N VAL A 41 -9.73 2.45 -11.82
CA VAL A 41 -8.62 1.70 -11.21
C VAL A 41 -7.60 2.65 -10.56
N VAL A 42 -7.28 3.76 -11.22
CA VAL A 42 -6.32 4.75 -10.70
C VAL A 42 -6.82 5.36 -9.39
N VAL A 43 -8.11 5.72 -9.32
CA VAL A 43 -8.72 6.25 -8.09
C VAL A 43 -8.73 5.19 -6.98
N ALA A 44 -9.10 3.95 -7.28
CA ALA A 44 -9.11 2.87 -6.32
C ALA A 44 -7.71 2.60 -5.73
N ILE A 45 -6.68 2.54 -6.59
CA ILE A 45 -5.28 2.38 -6.15
C ILE A 45 -4.82 3.60 -5.36
N GLY A 46 -5.16 4.81 -5.78
CA GLY A 46 -4.81 6.04 -5.07
C GLY A 46 -5.32 6.03 -3.62
N ILE A 47 -6.59 5.67 -3.42
CA ILE A 47 -7.17 5.54 -2.07
C ILE A 47 -6.47 4.43 -1.28
N ALA A 48 -6.20 3.28 -1.91
CA ALA A 48 -5.50 2.16 -1.26
C ALA A 48 -4.08 2.55 -0.80
N VAL A 49 -3.33 3.30 -1.61
CA VAL A 49 -1.99 3.79 -1.27
C VAL A 49 -2.05 4.75 -0.08
N ILE A 50 -3.00 5.69 -0.06
CA ILE A 50 -3.15 6.61 1.08
C ILE A 50 -3.44 5.82 2.37
N LYS A 51 -4.33 4.82 2.32
CA LYS A 51 -4.59 3.93 3.48
C LYS A 51 -3.32 3.22 3.94
N ALA A 52 -2.57 2.63 3.00
CA ALA A 52 -1.34 1.93 3.31
C ALA A 52 -0.28 2.86 3.95
N LEU A 53 -0.14 4.08 3.45
CA LEU A 53 0.78 5.07 4.02
C LEU A 53 0.41 5.47 5.44
N ILE A 54 -0.88 5.66 5.74
CA ILE A 54 -1.35 5.95 7.11
C ILE A 54 -1.03 4.78 8.05
N VAL A 55 -1.28 3.53 7.60
CA VAL A 55 -0.99 2.34 8.38
C VAL A 55 0.51 2.24 8.67
N VAL A 56 1.35 2.34 7.65
CA VAL A 56 2.80 2.18 7.79
C VAL A 56 3.38 3.31 8.65
N ALA A 57 3.03 4.56 8.37
CA ALA A 57 3.56 5.70 9.11
C ALA A 57 3.14 5.67 10.60
N PHE A 58 1.84 5.46 10.87
CA PHE A 58 1.30 5.72 12.21
C PHE A 58 0.90 4.46 12.99
N PHE A 59 0.27 3.48 12.35
CA PHE A 59 -0.18 2.27 13.03
C PHE A 59 0.99 1.31 13.31
N MET A 60 1.91 1.16 12.36
CA MET A 60 3.17 0.43 12.54
C MET A 60 4.24 1.26 13.27
N ASN A 61 3.92 2.52 13.61
CA ASN A 61 4.81 3.45 14.28
C ASN A 61 6.12 3.72 13.52
N LEU A 62 6.18 3.43 12.21
CA LEU A 62 7.39 3.54 11.39
C LEU A 62 7.89 4.98 11.31
N TRP A 63 6.99 5.96 11.42
CA TRP A 63 7.33 7.38 11.47
C TRP A 63 8.27 7.75 12.63
N TRP A 64 8.18 7.03 13.75
CA TRP A 64 9.00 7.27 14.94
C TRP A 64 10.04 6.18 15.17
N ASP A 65 10.14 5.22 14.27
CA ASP A 65 11.07 4.11 14.37
C ASP A 65 12.45 4.49 13.82
N SER A 66 13.40 3.57 13.93
CA SER A 66 14.74 3.70 13.38
C SER A 66 14.71 3.88 11.86
N LYS A 67 15.64 4.69 11.35
CA LYS A 67 15.84 4.90 9.90
C LYS A 67 16.13 3.60 9.16
N PHE A 68 16.66 2.58 9.85
CA PHE A 68 16.92 1.27 9.30
C PHE A 68 15.62 0.55 8.90
N ASN A 69 14.57 0.61 9.74
CA ASN A 69 13.28 -0.01 9.41
C ASN A 69 12.59 0.70 8.24
N VAL A 70 12.72 2.03 8.15
CA VAL A 70 12.25 2.79 6.98
C VAL A 70 12.98 2.35 5.71
N LEU A 71 14.30 2.17 5.78
CA LEU A 71 15.10 1.68 4.64
C LEU A 71 14.64 0.29 4.21
N LEU A 72 14.45 -0.63 5.15
CA LEU A 72 13.95 -1.98 4.86
C LEU A 72 12.58 -1.94 4.17
N PHE A 73 11.67 -1.09 4.65
CA PHE A 73 10.36 -0.91 4.01
C PHE A 73 10.48 -0.40 2.57
N VAL A 74 11.30 0.62 2.32
CA VAL A 74 11.53 1.15 0.96
C VAL A 74 12.14 0.08 0.06
N MET A 75 13.13 -0.67 0.55
CA MET A 75 13.73 -1.78 -0.21
C MET A 75 12.69 -2.87 -0.51
N SER A 76 11.79 -3.20 0.42
CA SER A 76 10.73 -4.18 0.19
C SER A 76 9.79 -3.76 -0.93
N ILE A 77 9.42 -2.47 -1.00
CA ILE A 77 8.58 -1.93 -2.08
C ILE A 77 9.36 -1.92 -3.40
N ALA A 78 10.64 -1.54 -3.38
CA ALA A 78 11.47 -1.55 -4.59
C ALA A 78 11.58 -2.95 -5.19
N PHE A 79 11.85 -3.96 -4.37
CA PHE A 79 11.88 -5.36 -4.81
C PHE A 79 10.51 -5.86 -5.26
N PHE A 80 9.43 -5.51 -4.55
CA PHE A 80 8.08 -5.86 -4.95
C PHE A 80 7.73 -5.31 -6.34
N LEU A 81 7.99 -4.02 -6.59
CA LEU A 81 7.75 -3.39 -7.89
C LEU A 81 8.66 -3.96 -8.99
N LEU A 82 9.91 -4.30 -8.66
CA LEU A 82 10.83 -4.96 -9.58
C LEU A 82 10.26 -6.32 -10.01
N LEU A 83 9.85 -7.17 -9.07
CA LEU A 83 9.31 -8.49 -9.39
C LEU A 83 7.98 -8.42 -10.14
N ILE A 84 7.08 -7.52 -9.74
CA ILE A 84 5.83 -7.28 -10.49
C ILE A 84 6.13 -6.75 -11.88
N GLY A 85 7.08 -5.82 -12.03
CA GLY A 85 7.45 -5.26 -13.31
C GLY A 85 7.99 -6.33 -14.27
N ILE A 86 8.86 -7.21 -13.79
CA ILE A 86 9.41 -8.32 -14.60
C ILE A 86 8.30 -9.31 -14.99
N THR A 87 7.43 -9.70 -14.06
CA THR A 87 6.34 -10.65 -14.36
C THR A 87 5.30 -10.06 -15.32
N LEU A 88 5.01 -8.77 -15.21
CA LEU A 88 4.14 -8.06 -16.14
C LEU A 88 4.79 -7.96 -17.53
N LEU A 89 6.10 -7.69 -17.60
CA LEU A 89 6.84 -7.69 -18.85
C LEU A 89 6.81 -9.07 -19.52
N ASP A 90 7.04 -10.15 -18.75
CA ASP A 90 6.91 -11.52 -19.26
C ASP A 90 5.50 -11.75 -19.82
N THR A 91 4.45 -11.42 -19.07
CA THR A 91 3.06 -11.63 -19.49
C THR A 91 2.72 -10.86 -20.78
N LEU A 92 3.27 -9.66 -20.98
CA LEU A 92 2.98 -8.82 -22.16
C LEU A 92 3.76 -9.22 -23.42
N TYR A 93 4.97 -9.77 -23.26
CA TYR A 93 5.88 -10.03 -24.37
C TYR A 93 6.23 -11.50 -24.58
N ARG A 94 5.71 -12.39 -23.73
CA ARG A 94 5.88 -13.84 -23.88
C ARG A 94 5.19 -14.32 -25.16
N VAL A 95 5.95 -15.07 -25.95
CA VAL A 95 5.43 -15.80 -27.11
C VAL A 95 4.86 -17.13 -26.61
N ASP A 96 3.60 -17.39 -26.95
CA ASP A 96 2.98 -18.68 -26.66
C ASP A 96 3.69 -19.80 -27.42
N PRO A 97 4.00 -20.93 -26.78
CA PRO A 97 4.61 -22.05 -27.47
C PRO A 97 3.62 -22.58 -28.51
N VAL A 98 4.00 -22.52 -29.79
CA VAL A 98 3.27 -23.23 -30.85
C VAL A 98 3.43 -24.73 -30.61
N PRO A 99 2.34 -25.50 -30.47
CA PRO A 99 2.44 -26.93 -30.28
C PRO A 99 3.11 -27.54 -31.51
N SER A 100 4.27 -28.18 -31.32
CA SER A 100 4.99 -28.88 -32.36
C SER A 100 4.45 -30.32 -32.48
N PHE A 101 3.22 -30.46 -32.97
CA PHE A 101 2.67 -31.70 -33.53
C PHE A 101 1.82 -31.36 -34.74
#